data_AF-F6R6I1-F1
#
_entry.id   AF-F6R6I1-F1
#
_cell.length_a   1.000
_cell.length_b   1.000
_cell.length_c   1.000
_cell.angle_alpha   90.00
_cell.angle_beta   90.00
_cell.angle_gamma   90.00
#
_symmetry.space_group_name_H-M   'P 1'
#
loop_
_entity.id
_entity.type
_entity.pdbx_description
1 polymer ?
#
loop_
_entity_poly.entity_id
_entity_poly.type
_entity_poly.pdbx_seq_one_letter_code
_entity_poly.pdbx_strand_id
1 'polypeptide(L)'
;MTSNGQVGDASCQQNNSHKPPSYVRVGCYEIERTIGKGNFAVVKLATHIQTKAKVAIKIVDKTQLDKENLKKIYREIEIMKELRHPHIIKLYQVMQTENKLFLVTEYASSGEIFDHLVAHGRMAEREARIKFKQIVAAVYYCHSRHVVHRDLKAENLLLDAGKNIKIADFGFANYYKGEDLLKTWCGSPPYAAPELFEGKE
;
A
#
# COMPACT_ATOMS: atom_id res chain seq x y z
N MET A 1 -40.99 -65.54 -30.02
CA MET A 1 -41.79 -64.33 -30.31
C MET A 1 -41.75 -63.49 -29.05
N THR A 2 -40.77 -62.56 -28.95
CA THR A 2 -40.94 -61.08 -29.09
C THR A 2 -41.73 -60.48 -27.91
N SER A 3 -41.37 -59.39 -27.22
CA SER A 3 -40.30 -58.38 -27.33
C SER A 3 -40.52 -57.32 -26.23
N ASN A 4 -39.43 -56.79 -25.67
CA ASN A 4 -39.10 -55.40 -25.32
C ASN A 4 -39.94 -54.49 -24.37
N GLY A 5 -39.17 -53.81 -23.48
CA GLY A 5 -39.26 -52.37 -23.14
C GLY A 5 -40.00 -52.03 -21.83
N GLN A 6 -39.61 -51.11 -20.93
CA GLN A 6 -38.59 -50.04 -20.84
C GLN A 6 -38.34 -49.78 -19.32
N VAL A 7 -37.09 -49.74 -18.85
CA VAL A 7 -36.32 -48.54 -18.41
C VAL A 7 -37.13 -47.42 -17.75
N GLY A 8 -36.83 -47.16 -16.47
CA GLY A 8 -37.19 -45.95 -15.73
C GLY A 8 -36.06 -45.57 -14.77
N ASP A 9 -35.09 -44.82 -15.28
CA ASP A 9 -34.02 -44.18 -14.50
C ASP A 9 -34.61 -43.12 -13.56
N ALA A 10 -34.45 -43.30 -12.25
CA ALA A 10 -34.59 -42.23 -11.29
C ALA A 10 -33.26 -41.46 -11.24
N SER A 11 -33.20 -40.36 -11.97
CA SER A 11 -32.07 -39.45 -12.04
C SER A 11 -31.71 -38.91 -10.66
N CYS A 12 -30.53 -39.29 -10.18
CA CYS A 12 -29.86 -38.65 -9.06
C CYS A 12 -29.58 -37.21 -9.46
N GLN A 13 -30.26 -36.26 -8.79
CA GLN A 13 -30.05 -34.84 -8.98
C GLN A 13 -28.57 -34.52 -8.76
N GLN A 14 -27.91 -34.03 -9.81
CA GLN A 14 -26.54 -33.56 -9.76
C GLN A 14 -26.47 -32.40 -8.76
N ASN A 15 -25.95 -32.70 -7.57
CA ASN A 15 -25.54 -31.69 -6.61
C ASN A 15 -24.49 -30.82 -7.28
N ASN A 16 -24.89 -29.59 -7.58
CA ASN A 16 -24.07 -28.57 -8.21
C ASN A 16 -22.96 -28.18 -7.22
N SER A 17 -21.86 -28.95 -7.22
CA SER A 17 -20.68 -28.71 -6.40
C SER A 17 -20.12 -27.34 -6.76
N HIS A 18 -20.47 -26.33 -5.97
CA HIS A 18 -19.85 -25.02 -6.02
C HIS A 18 -18.39 -25.23 -5.64
N LYS A 19 -17.52 -25.39 -6.64
CA LYS A 19 -16.08 -25.21 -6.43
C LYS A 19 -15.92 -23.84 -5.79
N PRO A 20 -15.36 -23.73 -4.58
CA PRO A 20 -15.06 -22.42 -4.04
C PRO A 20 -14.17 -21.69 -5.05
N PRO A 21 -14.36 -20.37 -5.24
CA PRO A 21 -13.53 -19.62 -6.17
C PRO A 21 -12.06 -19.90 -5.85
N SER A 22 -11.28 -20.25 -6.88
CA SER A 22 -9.85 -20.51 -6.69
C SER A 22 -9.17 -19.21 -6.30
N TYR A 23 -9.01 -18.97 -5.00
CA TYR A 23 -8.35 -17.76 -4.53
C TYR A 23 -6.87 -17.79 -4.95
N VAL A 24 -6.42 -16.70 -5.57
CA VAL A 24 -5.00 -16.51 -5.86
C VAL A 24 -4.28 -16.29 -4.53
N ARG A 25 -3.22 -17.05 -4.29
CA ARG A 25 -2.44 -16.98 -3.05
C ARG A 25 -1.01 -16.52 -3.30
N VAL A 26 -0.46 -15.77 -2.36
CA VAL A 26 0.96 -15.42 -2.29
C VAL A 26 1.43 -15.72 -0.88
N GLY A 27 2.30 -16.72 -0.70
CA GLY A 27 2.71 -17.17 0.64
C GLY A 27 1.50 -17.54 1.52
N CYS A 28 1.41 -16.94 2.71
CA CYS A 28 0.32 -17.13 3.67
C CYS A 28 -0.85 -16.15 3.48
N TYR A 29 -0.98 -15.52 2.31
CA TYR A 29 -1.97 -14.48 2.05
C TYR A 29 -2.91 -14.88 0.92
N GLU A 30 -4.20 -14.71 1.18
CA GLU A 30 -5.26 -14.84 0.19
C GLU A 30 -5.52 -13.48 -0.46
N ILE A 31 -5.28 -13.38 -1.77
CA ILE A 31 -5.35 -12.13 -2.52
C ILE A 31 -6.81 -11.80 -2.85
N GLU A 32 -7.19 -10.54 -2.66
CA GLU A 32 -8.53 -10.01 -2.93
C GLU A 32 -8.47 -8.96 -4.06
N ARG A 33 -9.32 -7.93 -3.95
CA ARG A 33 -9.43 -6.84 -4.92
C ARG A 33 -8.19 -5.94 -4.93
N THR A 34 -7.93 -5.34 -6.08
CA THR A 34 -6.95 -4.25 -6.23
C THR A 34 -7.45 -3.00 -5.50
N ILE A 35 -6.57 -2.34 -4.75
CA ILE A 35 -6.85 -1.10 -4.01
C ILE A 35 -6.01 0.08 -4.49
N GLY A 36 -4.97 -0.17 -5.29
CA GLY A 36 -4.17 0.88 -5.91
C GLY A 36 -3.44 0.37 -7.15
N LYS A 37 -3.22 1.25 -8.13
CA LYS A 37 -2.43 0.96 -9.33
C LYS A 37 -1.47 2.11 -9.56
N GLY A 38 -0.18 1.80 -9.65
CA GLY A 38 0.86 2.70 -10.13
C GLY A 38 1.47 2.19 -11.43
N ASN A 39 2.48 2.89 -11.93
CA ASN A 39 3.11 2.56 -13.21
C ASN A 39 3.78 1.17 -13.22
N PHE A 40 4.48 0.81 -12.14
CA PHE A 40 5.27 -0.43 -12.05
C PHE A 40 4.82 -1.36 -10.90
N ALA A 41 3.74 -0.98 -10.23
CA ALA A 41 3.26 -1.67 -9.04
C ALA A 41 1.73 -1.70 -8.99
N VAL A 42 1.19 -2.80 -8.46
CA VAL A 42 -0.22 -2.91 -8.10
C VAL A 42 -0.33 -3.20 -6.62
N VAL A 43 -1.24 -2.51 -5.94
CA VAL A 43 -1.53 -2.73 -4.52
C VAL A 43 -2.83 -3.52 -4.42
N LYS A 44 -2.79 -4.65 -3.73
CA LYS A 44 -3.96 -5.50 -3.50
C LYS A 44 -4.28 -5.61 -2.02
N LEU A 45 -5.57 -5.62 -1.70
CA LEU A 45 -6.03 -6.10 -0.39
C LEU A 45 -5.80 -7.60 -0.34
N ALA A 46 -5.39 -8.11 0.81
CA ALA A 46 -5.29 -9.54 1.06
C ALA A 46 -5.65 -9.85 2.52
N THR A 47 -5.96 -11.12 2.77
CA THR A 47 -6.18 -11.64 4.13
C THR A 47 -5.09 -12.64 4.48
N HIS A 48 -4.43 -12.43 5.63
CA HIS A 48 -3.52 -13.44 6.17
C HIS A 48 -4.30 -14.67 6.64
N ILE A 49 -3.94 -15.85 6.16
CA ILE A 49 -4.77 -17.06 6.25
C ILE A 49 -5.02 -17.49 7.70
N GLN A 50 -4.00 -17.41 8.56
CA GLN A 50 -4.07 -17.88 9.96
C GLN A 50 -4.72 -16.84 10.87
N THR A 51 -4.20 -15.61 10.87
CA THR A 51 -4.66 -14.54 11.77
C THR A 51 -5.95 -13.86 11.32
N LYS A 52 -6.38 -14.10 10.07
CA LYS A 52 -7.49 -13.41 9.40
C LYS A 52 -7.31 -11.89 9.29
N ALA A 53 -6.11 -11.38 9.56
CA ALA A 53 -5.81 -9.96 9.47
C ALA A 53 -5.81 -9.50 8.00
N LYS A 54 -6.44 -8.35 7.75
CA LYS A 54 -6.36 -7.66 6.45
C LYS A 54 -5.01 -6.95 6.31
N VAL A 55 -4.41 -7.05 5.13
CA VAL A 55 -3.13 -6.42 4.77
C VAL A 55 -3.20 -5.81 3.38
N ALA A 56 -2.33 -4.84 3.11
CA ALA A 56 -2.08 -4.35 1.77
C ALA A 56 -0.80 -5.00 1.22
N ILE A 57 -0.83 -5.49 -0.02
CA ILE A 57 0.34 -6.08 -0.68
C ILE A 57 0.66 -5.26 -1.92
N LYS A 58 1.78 -4.53 -1.89
CA LYS A 58 2.36 -3.85 -3.05
C LYS A 58 3.18 -4.87 -3.83
N ILE A 59 2.72 -5.18 -5.05
CA ILE A 59 3.34 -6.14 -5.97
C ILE A 59 4.06 -5.34 -7.05
N VAL A 60 5.38 -5.46 -7.09
CA VAL A 60 6.25 -4.78 -8.04
C VAL A 60 6.78 -5.79 -9.06
N ASP A 61 6.71 -5.44 -10.34
CA ASP A 61 7.33 -6.21 -11.42
C ASP A 61 8.77 -5.71 -11.68
N LYS A 62 9.76 -6.54 -11.36
CA LYS A 62 11.18 -6.20 -11.51
C LYS A 62 11.61 -6.12 -12.97
N THR A 63 10.89 -6.79 -13.87
CA THR A 63 11.25 -6.82 -15.30
C THR A 63 10.95 -5.49 -16.01
N GLN A 64 10.08 -4.67 -15.42
CA GLN A 64 9.69 -3.37 -15.93
C GLN A 64 10.52 -2.22 -15.34
N LEU A 65 11.55 -2.53 -14.54
CA LEU A 65 12.36 -1.56 -13.82
C LEU A 65 13.81 -1.59 -14.28
N ASP A 66 14.37 -0.40 -14.47
CA ASP A 66 15.82 -0.25 -14.59
C ASP A 66 16.54 -0.44 -13.23
N LYS A 67 17.87 -0.49 -13.28
CA LYS A 67 18.72 -0.67 -12.09
C LYS A 67 18.56 0.46 -11.05
N GLU A 68 18.21 1.68 -11.48
CA GLU A 68 18.09 2.82 -10.58
C GLU A 68 16.78 2.76 -9.80
N ASN A 69 15.67 2.48 -10.47
CA ASN A 69 14.36 2.32 -9.86
C ASN A 69 14.33 1.10 -8.94
N LEU A 70 15.02 0.00 -9.29
CA LEU A 70 15.17 -1.13 -8.40
C LEU A 70 15.92 -0.75 -7.10
N LYS A 71 16.98 0.07 -7.18
CA LYS A 71 17.68 0.61 -5.99
C LYS A 71 16.75 1.47 -5.13
N LYS A 72 15.89 2.30 -5.74
CA LYS A 72 14.92 3.13 -5.01
C LYS A 72 13.96 2.26 -4.19
N ILE A 73 13.48 1.14 -4.76
CA ILE A 73 12.57 0.21 -4.07
C ILE A 73 13.27 -0.53 -2.93
N TYR A 74 14.52 -0.98 -3.12
CA TYR A 74 15.26 -1.58 -2.00
C TYR A 74 15.52 -0.56 -0.89
N ARG A 75 15.79 0.71 -1.21
CA ARG A 75 15.89 1.77 -0.20
C ARG A 75 14.56 2.01 0.52
N GLU A 76 13.44 2.03 -0.19
CA GLU A 76 12.09 2.10 0.41
C GLU A 76 11.90 0.98 1.44
N ILE A 77 12.28 -0.25 1.10
CA ILE A 77 12.20 -1.40 2.01
C ILE A 77 13.05 -1.21 3.27
N GLU A 78 14.31 -0.79 3.13
CA GLU A 78 15.19 -0.60 4.29
C GLU A 78 14.66 0.50 5.21
N ILE A 79 14.21 1.63 4.66
CA ILE A 79 13.56 2.70 5.42
C ILE A 79 12.34 2.16 6.17
N MET A 80 11.45 1.45 5.48
CA MET A 80 10.22 0.94 6.08
C MET A 80 10.47 -0.11 7.18
N LYS A 81 11.58 -0.87 7.14
CA LYS A 81 11.95 -1.81 8.21
C LYS A 81 12.31 -1.08 9.51
N GLU A 82 12.91 0.10 9.42
CA GLU A 82 13.38 0.90 10.56
C GLU A 82 12.27 1.76 11.19
N LEU A 83 11.25 2.13 10.41
CA LEU A 83 10.17 2.99 10.89
C LEU A 83 9.10 2.20 11.66
N ARG A 84 8.91 2.56 12.93
CA ARG A 84 7.89 2.00 13.83
C ARG A 84 7.21 3.12 14.59
N HIS A 85 6.13 3.63 14.02
CA HIS A 85 5.35 4.73 14.59
C HIS A 85 3.85 4.50 14.36
N PRO A 86 2.95 4.82 15.31
CA PRO A 86 1.51 4.58 15.18
C PRO A 86 0.87 5.25 13.96
N HIS A 87 1.45 6.34 13.45
CA HIS A 87 0.95 7.10 12.30
C HIS A 87 1.74 6.88 11.01
N ILE A 88 2.50 5.79 10.91
CA ILE A 88 3.21 5.37 9.68
C ILE A 88 2.75 3.95 9.34
N ILE A 89 2.49 3.67 8.05
CA ILE A 89 2.16 2.33 7.58
C ILE A 89 3.30 1.37 7.91
N LYS A 90 2.99 0.32 8.69
CA LYS A 90 3.98 -0.68 9.08
C LYS A 90 4.23 -1.69 7.96
N LEU A 91 5.50 -1.96 7.66
CA LEU A 91 5.91 -3.11 6.86
C LEU A 91 5.92 -4.37 7.74
N TYR A 92 5.19 -5.41 7.33
CA TYR A 92 5.14 -6.69 8.03
C TYR A 92 6.11 -7.71 7.44
N GLN A 93 6.18 -7.79 6.11
CA GLN A 93 6.95 -8.83 5.42
C GLN A 93 7.35 -8.38 4.02
N VAL A 94 8.51 -8.83 3.57
CA VAL A 94 8.93 -8.74 2.18
C VAL A 94 9.10 -10.15 1.63
N MET A 95 8.54 -10.41 0.46
CA MET A 95 8.75 -11.66 -0.29
C MET A 95 9.28 -11.30 -1.68
N GLN A 96 10.17 -12.14 -2.21
CA GLN A 96 10.75 -11.92 -3.54
C GLN A 96 10.77 -13.22 -4.35
N THR A 97 10.54 -13.07 -5.65
CA THR A 97 10.83 -14.10 -6.67
C THR A 97 11.85 -13.54 -7.64
N GLU A 98 12.21 -14.27 -8.70
CA GLU A 98 13.10 -13.78 -9.74
C GLU A 98 12.58 -12.50 -10.41
N ASN A 99 11.27 -12.41 -10.66
CA ASN A 99 10.66 -11.33 -11.45
C ASN A 99 9.79 -10.38 -10.62
N LYS A 100 9.44 -10.71 -9.39
CA LYS A 100 8.51 -9.89 -8.58
C LYS A 100 8.99 -9.65 -7.16
N LEU A 101 8.54 -8.54 -6.59
CA LEU A 101 8.73 -8.18 -5.20
C LEU A 101 7.36 -7.89 -4.56
N PHE A 102 7.15 -8.39 -3.36
CA PHE A 102 5.88 -8.28 -2.63
C PHE A 102 6.15 -7.65 -1.26
N LEU A 103 5.62 -6.46 -1.03
CA LEU A 103 5.72 -5.76 0.25
C LEU A 103 4.37 -5.88 0.94
N VAL A 104 4.32 -6.62 2.05
CA VAL A 104 3.13 -6.79 2.87
C VAL A 104 3.13 -5.74 3.97
N THR A 105 2.12 -4.89 4.00
CA THR A 105 2.01 -3.76 4.92
C THR A 105 0.69 -3.76 5.67
N GLU A 106 0.62 -2.92 6.70
CA GLU A 106 -0.62 -2.50 7.35
C GLU A 106 -1.64 -2.02 6.30
N TYR A 107 -2.92 -2.37 6.52
CA TYR A 107 -4.04 -1.90 5.71
C TYR A 107 -4.80 -0.78 6.43
N ALA A 108 -4.79 0.41 5.85
CA ALA A 108 -5.60 1.54 6.30
C ALA A 108 -6.99 1.48 5.64
N SER A 109 -7.99 1.03 6.40
CA SER A 109 -9.30 0.65 5.85
C SER A 109 -10.20 1.81 5.44
N SER A 110 -9.91 3.04 5.89
CA SER A 110 -10.72 4.23 5.59
C SER A 110 -10.25 5.00 4.36
N GLY A 111 -9.29 4.47 3.59
CA GLY A 111 -8.81 5.08 2.35
C GLY A 111 -7.99 6.35 2.58
N GLU A 112 -7.93 7.19 1.55
CA GLU A 112 -7.17 8.43 1.53
C GLU A 112 -7.92 9.57 2.24
N ILE A 113 -7.18 10.45 2.91
CA ILE A 113 -7.77 11.68 3.47
C ILE A 113 -8.29 12.61 2.38
N PHE A 114 -7.70 12.53 1.17
CA PHE A 114 -8.13 13.28 0.00
C PHE A 114 -9.58 12.96 -0.36
N ASP A 115 -9.93 11.67 -0.50
CA ASP A 115 -11.30 11.23 -0.79
C ASP A 115 -12.30 11.74 0.26
N HIS A 116 -11.89 11.76 1.53
CA HIS A 116 -12.72 12.30 2.61
C HIS A 116 -13.00 13.81 2.42
N LEU A 117 -11.98 14.58 2.05
CA LEU A 117 -12.10 16.03 1.77
C LEU A 117 -12.94 16.30 0.51
N VAL A 118 -12.81 15.48 -0.53
CA VAL A 118 -13.63 15.58 -1.74
C VAL A 118 -15.10 15.30 -1.43
N ALA A 119 -15.38 14.28 -0.62
CA ALA A 119 -16.75 13.87 -0.31
C ALA A 119 -17.48 14.80 0.69
N HIS A 120 -16.77 15.37 1.66
CA HIS A 120 -17.38 16.12 2.78
C HIS A 120 -17.00 17.60 2.80
N GLY A 121 -16.14 18.04 1.88
CA GLY A 121 -15.56 19.38 1.91
C GLY A 121 -14.52 19.55 3.01
N ARG A 122 -14.30 20.81 3.41
CA ARG A 122 -13.28 21.15 4.42
C ARG A 122 -13.57 20.52 5.77
N MET A 123 -12.52 20.03 6.43
CA MET A 123 -12.60 19.61 7.83
C MET A 123 -12.73 20.82 8.76
N ALA A 124 -13.49 20.67 9.84
CA ALA A 124 -13.51 21.65 10.92
C ALA A 124 -12.13 21.74 11.57
N GLU A 125 -11.73 22.94 12.03
CA GLU A 125 -10.40 23.16 12.61
C GLU A 125 -10.05 22.20 13.74
N ARG A 126 -11.04 21.83 14.56
CA ARG A 126 -10.85 20.88 15.66
C ARG A 126 -10.39 19.51 15.15
N GLU A 127 -11.00 19.02 14.07
CA GLU A 127 -10.65 17.74 13.47
C GLU A 127 -9.33 17.84 12.70
N ALA A 128 -9.17 18.89 11.90
CA ALA A 128 -7.95 19.15 11.15
C ALA A 128 -6.73 19.21 12.08
N ARG A 129 -6.84 19.88 13.25
CA ARG A 129 -5.78 19.96 14.26
C ARG A 129 -5.37 18.60 14.78
N ILE A 130 -6.32 17.70 15.02
CA ILE A 130 -6.03 16.33 15.50
C ILE A 130 -5.24 15.58 14.43
N LYS A 131 -5.68 15.60 13.17
CA LYS A 131 -4.97 14.94 12.06
C LYS A 131 -3.59 15.55 11.84
N PHE A 132 -3.50 16.87 11.84
CA PHE A 132 -2.24 17.58 11.64
C PHE A 132 -1.21 17.26 12.74
N LYS A 133 -1.65 17.16 14.00
CA LYS A 133 -0.78 16.71 15.11
C LYS A 133 -0.22 15.31 14.85
N GLN A 134 -1.03 14.39 14.33
CA GLN A 134 -0.58 13.03 14.00
C GLN A 134 0.43 13.02 12.85
N ILE A 135 0.20 13.83 11.82
CA ILE A 135 1.11 14.01 10.67
C ILE A 135 2.45 14.56 11.18
N VAL A 136 2.44 15.67 11.90
CA VAL A 136 3.67 16.31 12.42
C VAL A 136 4.45 15.35 13.32
N ALA A 137 3.78 14.60 14.19
CA ALA A 137 4.44 13.61 15.04
C ALA A 137 5.14 12.51 14.22
N ALA A 138 4.50 11.99 13.16
CA ALA A 138 5.10 10.99 12.28
C ALA A 138 6.28 11.55 11.48
N VAL A 139 6.14 12.77 10.95
CA VAL A 139 7.21 13.44 10.18
C VAL A 139 8.40 13.73 11.08
N TYR A 140 8.16 14.26 12.28
CA TYR A 140 9.20 14.46 13.28
C TYR A 140 9.93 13.13 13.62
N TYR A 141 9.17 12.04 13.79
CA TYR A 141 9.73 10.71 14.01
C TYR A 141 10.66 10.27 12.86
N CYS A 142 10.25 10.46 11.60
CA CYS A 142 11.11 10.18 10.44
C CYS A 142 12.38 11.03 10.46
N HIS A 143 12.25 12.34 10.67
CA HIS A 143 13.38 13.27 10.65
C HIS A 143 14.37 12.97 11.78
N SER A 144 13.89 12.59 12.98
CA SER A 144 14.76 12.14 14.08
C SER A 144 15.61 10.89 13.78
N ARG A 145 15.28 10.18 12.68
CA ARG A 145 15.99 9.00 12.16
C ARG A 145 16.70 9.28 10.85
N HIS A 146 16.90 10.55 10.52
CA HIS A 146 17.55 10.96 9.30
C HIS A 146 16.82 10.53 8.03
N VAL A 147 15.50 10.30 8.09
CA VAL A 147 14.67 9.93 6.95
C VAL A 147 13.79 11.12 6.57
N VAL A 148 13.83 11.52 5.30
CA VAL A 148 12.87 12.46 4.71
C VAL A 148 11.95 11.73 3.74
N HIS A 149 10.66 12.05 3.78
CA HIS A 149 9.64 11.39 2.97
C HIS A 149 9.64 11.86 1.50
N ARG A 150 9.78 13.18 1.28
CA ARG A 150 9.85 13.87 -0.02
C ARG A 150 8.62 13.83 -0.94
N ASP A 151 7.59 13.04 -0.63
CA ASP A 151 6.29 13.10 -1.34
C ASP A 151 5.10 13.13 -0.36
N LEU A 152 5.11 14.05 0.62
CA LEU A 152 3.97 14.21 1.52
C LEU A 152 2.87 15.00 0.82
N LYS A 153 1.76 14.32 0.56
CA LYS A 153 0.56 14.83 -0.10
C LYS A 153 -0.68 14.11 0.42
N ALA A 154 -1.87 14.65 0.14
CA ALA A 154 -3.12 14.09 0.66
C ALA A 154 -3.35 12.63 0.24
N GLU A 155 -2.89 12.25 -0.94
CA GLU A 155 -2.98 10.90 -1.50
C GLU A 155 -2.11 9.88 -0.73
N ASN A 156 -1.02 10.34 -0.12
CA ASN A 156 -0.12 9.52 0.71
C ASN A 156 -0.49 9.54 2.21
N LEU A 157 -1.60 10.20 2.56
CA LEU A 157 -2.14 10.25 3.92
C LEU A 157 -3.40 9.39 4.00
N LEU A 158 -3.24 8.18 4.53
CA LEU A 158 -4.34 7.22 4.68
C LEU A 158 -4.99 7.34 6.06
N LEU A 159 -6.20 6.78 6.18
CA LEU A 159 -6.96 6.72 7.41
C LEU A 159 -7.19 5.25 7.82
N ASP A 160 -6.92 4.92 9.07
CA ASP A 160 -7.26 3.61 9.64
C ASP A 160 -8.76 3.50 9.99
N ALA A 161 -9.16 2.37 10.60
CA ALA A 161 -10.54 2.15 11.03
C ALA A 161 -11.03 3.19 12.06
N GLY A 162 -10.13 3.70 12.90
CA GLY A 162 -10.40 4.76 13.88
C GLY A 162 -10.25 6.17 13.31
N LYS A 163 -10.14 6.32 11.99
CA LYS A 163 -9.87 7.58 11.28
C LYS A 163 -8.55 8.23 11.71
N ASN A 164 -7.57 7.49 12.22
CA ASN A 164 -6.25 8.05 12.50
C ASN A 164 -5.38 8.07 11.26
N ILE A 165 -4.47 9.04 11.20
CA ILE A 165 -3.50 9.17 10.10
C ILE A 165 -2.57 7.98 10.06
N LYS A 166 -2.30 7.52 8.84
CA LYS A 166 -1.26 6.58 8.45
C LYS A 166 -0.53 7.13 7.22
N ILE A 167 0.70 7.62 7.41
CA ILE A 167 1.55 8.03 6.30
C ILE A 167 1.99 6.79 5.51
N ALA A 168 1.77 6.82 4.21
CA ALA A 168 2.08 5.75 3.27
C ALA A 168 3.06 6.23 2.18
N ASP A 169 3.54 5.28 1.38
CA ASP A 169 4.38 5.47 0.18
C ASP A 169 5.72 6.20 0.39
N PHE A 170 6.71 5.43 0.87
CA PHE A 170 8.08 5.89 1.04
C PHE A 170 8.92 5.70 -0.24
N GLY A 171 8.30 5.54 -1.42
CA GLY A 171 9.01 5.33 -2.69
C GLY A 171 9.97 6.47 -3.08
N PHE A 172 9.67 7.70 -2.62
CA PHE A 172 10.54 8.86 -2.76
C PHE A 172 11.41 9.14 -1.53
N ALA A 173 11.27 8.38 -0.45
CA ALA A 173 12.02 8.64 0.76
C ALA A 173 13.53 8.44 0.58
N ASN A 174 14.31 9.17 1.37
CA ASN A 174 15.76 9.05 1.38
C ASN A 174 16.32 9.34 2.76
N TYR A 175 17.54 8.88 2.99
CA TYR A 175 18.32 9.29 4.14
C TYR A 175 18.97 10.65 3.85
N TYR A 176 19.07 11.51 4.87
CA TYR A 176 19.85 12.75 4.81
C TYR A 176 20.96 12.72 5.86
N LYS A 177 22.13 13.28 5.55
CA LYS A 177 23.25 13.35 6.49
C LYS A 177 23.62 14.81 6.73
N GLY A 178 23.35 15.31 7.94
CA GLY A 178 23.79 16.64 8.36
C GLY A 178 23.43 17.74 7.36
N GLU A 179 24.45 18.40 6.82
CA GLU A 179 24.36 19.53 5.87
C GLU A 179 24.30 19.12 4.38
N ASP A 180 24.32 17.82 4.06
CA ASP A 180 24.26 17.37 2.68
C ASP A 180 22.86 17.62 2.08
N LEU A 181 22.77 18.59 1.18
CA LEU A 181 21.55 18.90 0.44
C LEU A 181 21.14 17.74 -0.47
N LEU A 182 19.88 17.35 -0.42
CA LEU A 182 19.31 16.37 -1.34
C LEU A 182 18.95 17.05 -2.67
N LYS A 183 19.74 16.76 -3.71
CA LYS A 183 19.66 17.45 -5.01
C LYS A 183 18.67 16.83 -6.00
N THR A 184 18.10 15.67 -5.70
CA THR A 184 17.19 14.98 -6.63
C THR A 184 15.79 15.56 -6.58
N TRP A 185 15.36 16.17 -7.69
CA TRP A 185 13.98 16.61 -7.85
C TRP A 185 13.02 15.40 -7.81
N CYS A 186 12.08 15.44 -6.87
CA CYS A 186 11.05 14.41 -6.68
C CYS A 186 9.89 14.97 -5.87
N GLY A 187 8.75 14.29 -5.93
CA GLY A 187 7.51 14.72 -5.29
C GLY A 187 6.51 15.35 -6.27
N SER A 188 5.37 15.77 -5.74
CA SER A 188 4.25 16.27 -6.53
C SER A 188 4.27 17.81 -6.58
N PRO A 189 4.23 18.46 -7.77
CA PRO A 189 4.46 19.91 -7.90
C PRO A 189 3.66 20.81 -6.95
N PRO A 190 2.37 20.55 -6.65
CA PRO A 190 1.60 21.41 -5.73
C PRO A 190 2.07 21.39 -4.27
N TYR A 191 2.85 20.39 -3.88
CA TYR A 191 3.35 20.18 -2.50
C TYR A 191 4.87 20.38 -2.38
N ALA A 192 5.53 20.71 -3.48
CA ALA A 192 6.96 20.94 -3.51
C ALA A 192 7.28 22.30 -2.86
N ALA A 193 8.28 22.31 -2.00
CA ALA A 193 8.79 23.52 -1.37
C ALA A 193 9.46 24.43 -2.43
N PRO A 194 9.45 25.77 -2.26
CA PRO A 194 9.88 26.73 -3.28
C PRO A 194 11.32 26.53 -3.76
N GLU A 195 12.23 26.06 -2.89
CA GLU A 195 13.61 25.75 -3.24
C GLU A 195 13.74 24.67 -4.34
N LEU A 196 12.75 23.79 -4.50
CA LEU A 196 12.72 22.79 -5.56
C LEU A 196 12.45 23.39 -6.95
N PHE A 197 11.89 24.59 -7.03
CA PHE A 197 11.63 25.32 -8.28
C PHE A 197 12.71 26.36 -8.60
N GLU A 198 13.41 26.83 -7.57
CA GLU A 198 14.47 27.84 -7.73
C GLU A 198 15.82 27.24 -8.16
N GLY A 199 15.95 25.91 -8.19
CA GLY A 199 17.19 25.24 -8.61
C GLY A 199 18.40 25.61 -7.76
N LYS A 200 18.18 26.14 -6.55
CA LYS A 200 19.26 26.63 -5.68
C LYS A 200 20.08 25.46 -5.18
N GLU A 201 21.35 25.50 -5.58
CA GLU A 201 22.40 24.51 -5.34
C GLU A 201 22.85 24.39 -3.89
#